data_AF-A0A926AVR2-F1
#
_entry.id   AF-A0A926AVR2-F1
#
_cell.length_a   1.000
_cell.length_b   1.000
_cell.length_c   1.000
_cell.angle_alpha   90.00
_cell.angle_beta   90.00
_cell.angle_gamma   90.00
#
_symmetry.space_group_name_H-M   'P 1'
#
loop_
_entity.id
_entity.type
_entity.pdbx_description
1 polymer ?
#
loop_
_entity_poly.entity_id
_entity_poly.type
_entity_poly.pdbx_seq_one_letter_code
_entity_poly.pdbx_strand_id
1 'polypeptide(L)'
;MNHPDTREWLLANGLGGYTSTTVCGANTRRYHGLLVAAVCPPVKRRVLLARVDEFVHTSQASHELSCSCWHANSTTIRGGYSYLSDFTLDPVPTWTYRVAGGELSKQVYCPPGQNSVVIAYHWRGDNTISLEIKLLANDRDYHSQTMASPDWQFDQQVDDRGIFRVQAHPPGEPAGTPWYWCCTPYRYTDYRFGGQWYRDYHWSAEQERGLPDHEDNYYLGSVLGSLMAGDRIALTFTTEADPRPLDMRDLVSRRKDDAHRAVNRARLPQVDLSHRLVSAADQFVVRRGATGEASIIAGYHWFTDWGRDAMLSLPGLLLCTGRFAEARGVLHTFAAQLDRGMLPN
;
A
#
# COMPACT_ATOMS: atom_id res chain seq x y z
N MET A 1 -1.61 9.83 21.27
CA MET A 1 -3.09 9.95 21.26
C MET A 1 -3.68 9.00 22.29
N ASN A 2 -4.81 9.33 22.95
CA ASN A 2 -5.44 8.43 23.94
C ASN A 2 -6.33 7.33 23.31
N HIS A 3 -6.62 7.45 22.01
CA HIS A 3 -7.38 6.47 21.23
C HIS A 3 -6.72 6.26 19.86
N PRO A 4 -6.84 5.06 19.26
CA PRO A 4 -6.33 4.78 17.92
C PRO A 4 -7.13 5.58 16.88
N ASP A 5 -6.43 6.22 15.94
CA ASP A 5 -7.05 6.88 14.79
C ASP A 5 -7.34 5.85 13.70
N THR A 6 -8.62 5.55 13.50
CA THR A 6 -9.10 4.53 12.56
C THR A 6 -9.50 5.09 11.20
N ARG A 7 -9.27 6.39 10.94
CA ARG A 7 -9.48 6.95 9.59
C ARG A 7 -8.63 6.21 8.57
N GLU A 8 -9.18 5.95 7.40
CA GLU A 8 -8.52 5.21 6.32
C GLU A 8 -7.77 6.16 5.38
N TRP A 9 -6.67 5.68 4.82
CA TRP A 9 -5.95 6.35 3.74
C TRP A 9 -5.70 5.39 2.59
N LEU A 10 -5.51 5.94 1.39
CA LEU A 10 -5.36 5.19 0.16
C LEU A 10 -4.35 5.89 -0.76
N LEU A 11 -3.46 5.08 -1.34
CA LEU A 11 -2.65 5.45 -2.50
C LEU A 11 -2.93 4.45 -3.63
N ALA A 12 -3.23 4.93 -4.83
CA ALA A 12 -3.46 4.09 -5.99
C ALA A 12 -2.31 4.24 -7.01
N ASN A 13 -2.00 3.16 -7.74
CA ASN A 13 -0.89 3.13 -8.69
C ASN A 13 -1.29 3.40 -10.14
N GLY A 14 -2.56 3.69 -10.43
CA GLY A 14 -3.05 3.87 -11.81
C GLY A 14 -3.08 2.58 -12.65
N LEU A 15 -2.84 1.41 -12.05
CA LEU A 15 -3.07 0.09 -12.64
C LEU A 15 -4.26 -0.62 -11.99
N GLY A 16 -5.01 0.04 -11.11
CA GLY A 16 -6.02 -0.59 -10.27
C GLY A 16 -5.46 -1.24 -9.01
N GLY A 17 -4.13 -1.34 -8.85
CA GLY A 17 -3.49 -1.68 -7.59
C GLY A 17 -3.44 -0.50 -6.62
N TYR A 18 -3.20 -0.79 -5.35
CA TYR A 18 -3.20 0.24 -4.30
C TYR A 18 -2.49 -0.20 -3.02
N THR A 19 -2.30 0.78 -2.13
CA THR A 19 -1.81 0.66 -0.76
C THR A 19 -2.83 1.33 0.15
N SER A 20 -3.35 0.64 1.17
CA SER A 20 -4.35 1.20 2.08
C SER A 20 -4.37 0.52 3.44
N THR A 21 -4.53 1.33 4.49
CA THR A 21 -4.85 0.87 5.84
C THR A 21 -5.41 2.07 6.65
N THR A 22 -5.53 1.92 7.96
CA THR A 22 -5.91 3.02 8.87
C THR A 22 -4.70 3.89 9.25
N VAL A 23 -4.96 5.08 9.80
CA VAL A 23 -3.91 5.98 10.31
C VAL A 23 -3.11 5.32 11.44
N CYS A 24 -3.74 4.55 12.34
CA CYS A 24 -3.00 3.80 13.36
C CYS A 24 -2.29 2.54 12.81
N GLY A 25 -2.51 2.15 11.56
CA GLY A 25 -1.90 0.99 10.92
C GLY A 25 -2.58 -0.35 11.20
N ALA A 26 -3.71 -0.35 11.93
CA ALA A 26 -4.52 -1.54 12.13
C ALA A 26 -5.39 -1.80 10.90
N ASN A 27 -5.28 -2.98 10.28
CA ASN A 27 -6.19 -3.39 9.21
C ASN A 27 -7.58 -3.68 9.79
N THR A 28 -8.60 -2.96 9.32
CA THR A 28 -10.00 -3.11 9.76
C THR A 28 -10.90 -3.71 8.68
N ARG A 29 -10.37 -3.92 7.47
CA ARG A 29 -11.07 -4.48 6.30
C ARG A 29 -10.22 -5.54 5.62
N ARG A 30 -10.88 -6.49 4.94
CA ARG A 30 -10.25 -7.44 4.00
C ARG A 30 -9.50 -6.78 2.85
N TYR A 31 -9.85 -5.53 2.55
CA TYR A 31 -9.26 -4.78 1.47
C TYR A 31 -8.00 -4.00 1.87
N HIS A 32 -7.66 -3.94 3.16
CA HIS A 32 -6.42 -3.30 3.58
C HIS A 32 -5.21 -4.17 3.22
N GLY A 33 -4.14 -3.51 2.78
CA GLY A 33 -2.93 -4.14 2.29
C GLY A 33 -1.90 -3.07 1.90
N LEU A 34 -0.62 -3.34 2.13
CA LEU A 34 0.46 -2.43 1.72
C LEU A 34 0.85 -2.61 0.26
N LEU A 35 0.76 -3.85 -0.26
CA LEU A 35 0.89 -4.14 -1.69
C LEU A 35 -0.33 -4.93 -2.17
N VAL A 36 -1.33 -4.22 -2.70
CA VAL A 36 -2.46 -4.83 -3.40
C VAL A 36 -2.24 -4.67 -4.90
N ALA A 37 -1.78 -5.74 -5.56
CA ALA A 37 -1.37 -5.72 -6.96
C ALA A 37 -2.53 -6.09 -7.87
N ALA A 38 -2.79 -5.29 -8.91
CA ALA A 38 -3.69 -5.70 -9.99
C ALA A 38 -2.91 -6.58 -10.97
N VAL A 39 -3.11 -7.90 -10.93
CA VAL A 39 -2.39 -8.84 -11.80
C VAL A 39 -2.98 -8.92 -13.21
N CYS A 40 -4.18 -8.36 -13.40
CA CYS A 40 -4.75 -8.08 -14.73
C CYS A 40 -5.34 -6.67 -14.75
N PRO A 41 -4.52 -5.61 -14.87
CA PRO A 41 -4.97 -4.23 -14.69
C PRO A 41 -6.22 -3.87 -15.52
N PRO A 42 -7.26 -3.24 -14.92
CA PRO A 42 -7.32 -2.75 -13.54
C PRO A 42 -7.93 -3.72 -12.50
N VAL A 43 -8.13 -4.98 -12.88
CA VAL A 43 -8.89 -6.00 -12.13
C VAL A 43 -7.97 -7.13 -11.64
N LYS A 44 -8.59 -8.20 -11.09
CA LYS A 44 -7.90 -9.36 -10.49
C LYS A 44 -6.83 -8.90 -9.50
N ARG A 45 -7.27 -8.27 -8.41
CA ARG A 45 -6.36 -7.70 -7.42
C ARG A 45 -6.00 -8.73 -6.38
N ARG A 46 -4.73 -8.80 -6.03
CA ARG A 46 -4.22 -9.72 -5.02
C ARG A 46 -3.49 -8.98 -3.91
N VAL A 47 -3.76 -9.35 -2.66
CA VAL A 47 -3.06 -8.82 -1.49
C VAL A 47 -1.77 -9.63 -1.33
N LEU A 48 -0.61 -9.00 -1.56
CA LEU A 48 0.70 -9.66 -1.52
C LEU A 48 1.47 -9.36 -0.25
N LEU A 49 1.53 -8.07 0.13
CA LEU A 49 2.03 -7.61 1.43
C LEU A 49 0.86 -7.05 2.21
N ALA A 50 0.36 -7.80 3.20
CA ALA A 50 -0.80 -7.41 3.98
C ALA A 50 -0.46 -6.26 4.93
N ARG A 51 0.70 -6.33 5.58
CA ARG A 51 1.19 -5.32 6.52
C ARG A 51 2.68 -5.53 6.83
N VAL A 52 3.25 -4.57 7.53
CA VAL A 52 4.52 -4.73 8.24
C VAL A 52 4.30 -4.42 9.71
N ASP A 53 4.99 -5.13 10.59
CA ASP A 53 4.97 -4.85 12.03
C ASP A 53 6.34 -4.38 12.49
N GLU A 54 6.42 -3.13 12.94
CA GLU A 54 7.68 -2.50 13.32
C GLU A 54 7.95 -2.52 14.82
N PHE A 55 9.20 -2.78 15.17
CA PHE A 55 9.72 -2.70 16.53
C PHE A 55 10.95 -1.80 16.54
N VAL A 56 10.97 -0.84 17.47
CA VAL A 56 12.17 -0.04 17.77
C VAL A 56 12.80 -0.55 19.05
N HIS A 57 14.00 -1.07 18.93
CA HIS A 57 14.80 -1.55 20.05
C HIS A 57 15.82 -0.48 20.44
N THR A 58 15.65 0.05 21.64
CA THR A 58 16.60 0.98 22.28
C THR A 58 17.47 0.22 23.28
N SER A 59 18.43 0.89 23.91
CA SER A 59 19.21 0.29 25.00
C SER A 59 18.36 -0.03 26.25
N GLN A 60 17.17 0.58 26.38
CA GLN A 60 16.33 0.47 27.57
C GLN A 60 15.16 -0.50 27.38
N ALA A 61 14.57 -0.53 26.19
CA ALA A 61 13.35 -1.28 25.93
C ALA A 61 13.13 -1.54 24.43
N SER A 62 12.24 -2.50 24.16
CA SER A 62 11.65 -2.72 22.83
C SER A 62 10.27 -2.08 22.75
N HIS A 63 10.01 -1.35 21.66
CA HIS A 63 8.78 -0.61 21.43
C HIS A 63 8.11 -1.14 20.16
N GLU A 64 7.00 -1.86 20.31
CA GLU A 64 6.13 -2.25 19.18
C GLU A 64 5.34 -1.03 18.69
N LEU A 65 5.52 -0.67 17.41
CA LEU A 65 4.83 0.45 16.77
C LEU A 65 3.56 0.00 16.03
N SER A 66 3.47 -1.27 15.66
CA SER A 66 2.30 -1.85 14.99
C SER A 66 1.04 -1.78 15.84
N CYS A 67 -0.10 -1.67 15.17
CA CYS A 67 -1.42 -1.77 15.81
C CYS A 67 -2.21 -2.92 15.19
N SER A 68 -2.89 -3.70 16.03
CA SER A 68 -3.71 -4.83 15.59
C SER A 68 -4.96 -4.96 16.45
N CYS A 69 -6.03 -5.42 15.81
CA CYS A 69 -7.18 -5.98 16.48
C CYS A 69 -7.14 -7.50 16.28
N TRP A 70 -7.46 -8.26 17.33
CA TRP A 70 -7.44 -9.72 17.30
C TRP A 70 -8.86 -10.24 17.46
N HIS A 71 -9.25 -11.30 16.76
CA HIS A 71 -10.63 -11.80 16.74
C HIS A 71 -11.14 -12.16 18.15
N ALA A 72 -10.29 -12.78 18.97
CA ALA A 72 -10.59 -13.09 20.37
C ALA A 72 -10.86 -11.84 21.25
N ASN A 73 -10.40 -10.66 20.84
CA ASN A 73 -10.55 -9.37 21.53
C ASN A 73 -11.00 -8.27 20.54
N SER A 74 -12.05 -8.58 19.76
CA SER A 74 -12.53 -7.81 18.59
C SER A 74 -12.92 -6.35 18.85
N THR A 75 -13.01 -5.92 20.11
CA THR A 75 -13.42 -4.57 20.51
C THR A 75 -12.26 -3.61 20.76
N THR A 76 -11.02 -4.09 20.83
CA THR A 76 -9.88 -3.27 21.25
C THR A 76 -8.69 -3.38 20.32
N ILE A 77 -8.37 -2.29 19.62
CA ILE A 77 -7.07 -2.15 18.94
C ILE A 77 -5.99 -1.98 20.01
N ARG A 78 -4.96 -2.81 19.92
CA ARG A 78 -3.77 -2.78 20.77
C ARG A 78 -2.55 -2.41 19.94
N GLY A 79 -1.52 -1.89 20.61
CA GLY A 79 -0.22 -1.66 20.01
C GLY A 79 0.21 -0.20 20.02
N GLY A 80 1.08 0.15 19.07
CA GLY A 80 1.93 1.33 19.12
C GLY A 80 1.31 2.69 18.79
N TYR A 81 -0.02 2.81 18.72
CA TYR A 81 -0.69 4.11 18.47
C TYR A 81 -0.45 5.12 19.60
N SER A 82 -0.05 4.66 20.79
CA SER A 82 0.39 5.51 21.89
C SER A 82 1.70 6.25 21.55
N TYR A 83 2.59 5.64 20.76
CA TYR A 83 3.82 6.25 20.26
C TYR A 83 3.58 7.18 19.07
N LEU A 84 2.46 7.02 18.35
CA LEU A 84 2.13 7.88 17.21
C LEU A 84 1.81 9.31 17.69
N SER A 85 2.70 10.25 17.35
CA SER A 85 2.57 11.66 17.72
C SER A 85 1.96 12.52 16.62
N ASP A 86 2.21 12.17 15.36
CA ASP A 86 1.75 12.96 14.20
C ASP A 86 1.52 12.09 12.97
N PHE A 87 0.57 12.48 12.12
CA PHE A 87 0.30 11.89 10.82
C PHE A 87 -0.08 12.95 9.79
N THR A 88 0.54 12.90 8.62
CA THR A 88 0.20 13.73 7.46
C THR A 88 0.02 12.87 6.21
N LEU A 89 -1.05 13.11 5.44
CA LEU A 89 -1.30 12.40 4.18
C LEU A 89 -0.50 12.98 3.01
N ASP A 90 -0.34 14.30 2.97
CA ASP A 90 0.28 15.03 1.88
C ASP A 90 1.70 15.49 2.28
N PRO A 91 2.70 15.39 1.39
CA PRO A 91 2.64 14.91 0.00
C PRO A 91 2.58 13.38 -0.13
N VAL A 92 2.96 12.67 0.92
CA VAL A 92 2.88 11.21 1.06
C VAL A 92 2.52 10.87 2.51
N PRO A 93 1.77 9.78 2.77
CA PRO A 93 1.50 9.30 4.11
C PRO A 93 2.79 9.23 4.93
N THR A 94 2.84 10.02 6.00
CA THR A 94 3.99 10.15 6.89
C THR A 94 3.51 10.07 8.33
N TRP A 95 4.10 9.14 9.09
CA TRP A 95 3.87 8.97 10.52
C TRP A 95 5.13 9.43 11.26
N THR A 96 4.94 10.07 12.41
CA THR A 96 6.02 10.32 13.37
C THR A 96 5.70 9.58 14.66
N TYR A 97 6.59 8.67 15.04
CA TYR A 97 6.51 7.91 16.29
C TYR A 97 7.55 8.45 17.28
N ARG A 98 7.12 8.78 18.49
CA ARG A 98 7.98 9.17 19.61
C ARG A 98 8.24 7.96 20.49
N VAL A 99 9.51 7.59 20.62
CA VAL A 99 9.98 6.53 21.52
C VAL A 99 11.09 7.07 22.40
N ALA A 100 11.60 6.26 23.33
CA ALA A 100 12.74 6.68 24.15
C ALA A 100 13.95 7.02 23.25
N GLY A 101 14.54 8.21 23.45
CA GLY A 101 15.74 8.66 22.73
C GLY A 101 15.52 9.43 21.42
N GLY A 102 14.29 9.52 20.90
CA GLY A 102 14.03 10.30 19.68
C GLY A 102 12.73 9.98 18.94
N GLU A 103 12.69 10.36 17.67
CA GLU A 103 11.55 10.19 16.77
C GLU A 103 11.91 9.31 15.57
N LEU A 104 11.09 8.29 15.32
CA LEU A 104 11.14 7.53 14.06
C LEU A 104 10.03 8.04 13.14
N SER A 105 10.40 8.58 11.98
CA SER A 105 9.40 8.89 10.94
C SER A 105 9.31 7.74 9.94
N LYS A 106 8.09 7.30 9.64
CA LYS A 106 7.75 6.32 8.58
C LYS A 106 7.08 7.06 7.42
N GLN A 107 7.44 6.76 6.19
CA GLN A 107 6.80 7.29 4.98
C GLN A 107 6.41 6.14 4.05
N VAL A 108 5.27 6.25 3.39
CA VAL A 108 4.81 5.26 2.42
C VAL A 108 4.50 5.93 1.08
N TYR A 109 4.99 5.34 -0.01
CA TYR A 109 4.77 5.82 -1.37
C TYR A 109 4.37 4.68 -2.31
N CYS A 110 3.45 4.96 -3.22
CA CYS A 110 2.98 4.02 -4.23
C CYS A 110 3.37 4.59 -5.63
N PRO A 111 4.40 4.04 -6.29
CA PRO A 111 4.83 4.51 -7.60
C PRO A 111 3.73 4.40 -8.67
N PRO A 112 3.44 5.48 -9.43
CA PRO A 112 2.50 5.41 -10.54
C PRO A 112 2.96 4.43 -11.62
N GLY A 113 2.00 3.66 -12.16
CA GLY A 113 2.21 2.71 -13.25
C GLY A 113 2.94 1.43 -12.85
N GLN A 114 3.12 1.16 -11.56
CA GLN A 114 3.81 -0.05 -11.08
C GLN A 114 3.04 -0.68 -9.91
N ASN A 115 3.00 -2.01 -9.85
CA ASN A 115 2.52 -2.72 -8.68
C ASN A 115 3.65 -2.73 -7.64
N SER A 116 3.89 -1.56 -7.02
CA SER A 116 4.99 -1.31 -6.10
C SER A 116 4.53 -0.48 -4.89
N VAL A 117 5.21 -0.67 -3.76
CA VAL A 117 5.14 0.21 -2.59
C VAL A 117 6.53 0.40 -2.01
N VAL A 118 6.84 1.63 -1.60
CA VAL A 118 8.09 1.97 -0.91
C VAL A 118 7.75 2.43 0.50
N ILE A 119 8.40 1.82 1.49
CA ILE A 119 8.25 2.15 2.91
C ILE A 119 9.61 2.61 3.41
N ALA A 120 9.69 3.86 3.87
CA ALA A 120 10.94 4.45 4.33
C ALA A 120 10.86 4.87 5.79
N TYR A 121 11.97 4.71 6.48
CA TYR A 121 12.15 5.07 7.88
C TYR A 121 13.32 6.03 8.00
N HIS A 122 13.20 6.97 8.92
CA HIS A 122 14.25 7.92 9.24
C HIS A 122 14.26 8.16 10.74
N TRP A 123 15.43 7.95 11.35
CA TRP A 123 15.63 8.12 12.77
C TRP A 123 16.17 9.51 13.09
N ARG A 124 15.46 10.24 13.96
CA ARG A 124 15.84 11.54 14.50
C ARG A 124 15.95 11.42 16.01
N GLY A 125 17.12 11.00 16.48
CA GLY A 125 17.46 10.94 17.89
C GLY A 125 18.97 11.07 18.07
N ASP A 126 19.44 10.97 19.30
CA ASP A 126 20.86 11.16 19.64
C ASP A 126 21.63 9.84 19.79
N ASN A 127 20.92 8.71 19.77
CA ASN A 127 21.46 7.37 19.97
C ASN A 127 21.25 6.49 18.74
N THR A 128 22.02 5.39 18.67
CA THR A 128 21.72 4.30 17.74
C THR A 128 20.54 3.48 18.24
N ILE A 129 19.67 3.07 17.32
CA ILE A 129 18.57 2.13 17.57
C ILE A 129 18.69 0.92 16.64
N SER A 130 18.08 -0.20 17.03
CA SER A 130 17.81 -1.31 16.12
C SER A 130 16.34 -1.27 15.70
N LEU A 131 16.09 -1.18 14.40
CA LEU A 131 14.78 -1.23 13.79
C LEU A 131 14.54 -2.65 13.26
N GLU A 132 13.51 -3.31 13.76
CA GLU A 132 13.02 -4.58 13.25
C GLU A 132 11.69 -4.37 12.52
N ILE A 133 11.59 -4.93 11.32
CA ILE A 133 10.40 -4.84 10.47
C ILE A 133 9.99 -6.25 10.08
N LYS A 134 8.91 -6.76 10.68
CA LYS A 134 8.31 -8.03 10.29
C LYS A 134 7.52 -7.87 9.00
N LEU A 135 7.72 -8.77 8.06
CA LEU A 135 7.01 -8.79 6.78
C LEU A 135 5.87 -9.81 6.84
N LEU A 136 4.62 -9.33 6.78
CA LEU A 136 3.42 -10.15 6.85
C LEU A 136 2.79 -10.21 5.46
N ALA A 137 2.94 -11.37 4.82
CA ALA A 137 2.51 -11.62 3.46
C ALA A 137 1.17 -12.33 3.41
N ASN A 138 0.56 -12.21 2.25
CA ASN A 138 -0.58 -13.00 1.82
C ASN A 138 -0.44 -13.25 0.32
N ASP A 139 -1.35 -14.00 -0.26
CA ASP A 139 -1.48 -14.08 -1.71
C ASP A 139 -2.91 -14.53 -2.04
N ARG A 140 -3.87 -13.63 -1.83
CA ARG A 140 -5.30 -13.91 -2.02
C ARG A 140 -5.97 -12.89 -2.90
N ASP A 141 -7.11 -13.27 -3.47
CA ASP A 141 -8.06 -12.30 -4.03
C ASP A 141 -8.49 -11.28 -2.97
N TYR A 142 -8.58 -10.01 -3.36
CA TYR A 142 -8.94 -8.90 -2.48
C TYR A 142 -10.37 -9.00 -1.89
N HIS A 143 -11.29 -9.74 -2.51
CA HIS A 143 -12.62 -10.04 -1.96
C HIS A 143 -12.65 -11.25 -1.02
N SER A 144 -11.59 -12.05 -0.98
CA SER A 144 -11.51 -13.26 -0.16
C SER A 144 -10.84 -13.00 1.20
N GLN A 145 -10.74 -14.05 2.02
CA GLN A 145 -9.94 -14.07 3.24
C GLN A 145 -9.02 -15.29 3.22
N THR A 146 -7.94 -15.21 4.00
CA THR A 146 -7.00 -16.32 4.17
C THR A 146 -7.14 -16.94 5.56
N MET A 147 -7.25 -18.26 5.59
CA MET A 147 -7.09 -19.07 6.79
C MET A 147 -5.84 -19.92 6.63
N ALA A 148 -4.98 -19.93 7.64
CA ALA A 148 -3.70 -20.61 7.57
C ALA A 148 -3.88 -22.11 7.37
N SER A 149 -3.18 -22.63 6.37
CA SER A 149 -3.15 -24.05 6.00
C SER A 149 -1.70 -24.53 5.90
N PRO A 150 -1.38 -25.78 6.28
CA PRO A 150 -0.08 -26.39 6.02
C PRO A 150 0.28 -26.47 4.52
N ASP A 151 -0.73 -26.52 3.66
CA ASP A 151 -0.57 -26.60 2.20
C ASP A 151 -0.32 -25.22 1.56
N TRP A 152 -0.44 -24.14 2.34
CA TRP A 152 -0.17 -22.79 1.88
C TRP A 152 1.19 -22.33 2.39
N GLN A 153 2.17 -22.36 1.49
CA GLN A 153 3.57 -22.05 1.78
C GLN A 153 4.05 -20.86 0.96
N PHE A 154 5.16 -20.25 1.41
CA PHE A 154 5.81 -19.14 0.72
C PHE A 154 7.28 -19.47 0.51
N ASP A 155 7.68 -19.54 -0.76
CA ASP A 155 9.09 -19.68 -1.12
C ASP A 155 9.76 -18.31 -1.09
N GLN A 156 10.98 -18.28 -0.55
CA GLN A 156 11.83 -17.11 -0.50
C GLN A 156 13.20 -17.44 -1.09
N GLN A 157 13.63 -16.64 -2.05
CA GLN A 157 14.96 -16.75 -2.67
C GLN A 157 15.63 -15.38 -2.65
N VAL A 158 16.94 -15.33 -2.46
CA VAL A 158 17.72 -14.09 -2.51
C VAL A 158 18.78 -14.21 -3.59
N ASP A 159 18.88 -13.19 -4.45
CA ASP A 159 19.92 -13.13 -5.48
C ASP A 159 21.22 -12.49 -4.95
N ASP A 160 22.29 -12.53 -5.76
CA ASP A 160 23.60 -11.97 -5.40
C ASP A 160 23.58 -10.44 -5.20
N ARG A 161 22.51 -9.75 -5.61
CA ARG A 161 22.30 -8.31 -5.40
C ARG A 161 21.56 -8.01 -4.09
N GLY A 162 21.13 -9.05 -3.35
CA GLY A 162 20.33 -8.90 -2.15
C GLY A 162 18.86 -8.60 -2.44
N ILE A 163 18.37 -8.93 -3.64
CA ILE A 163 16.94 -8.84 -3.97
C ILE A 163 16.28 -10.14 -3.57
N PHE A 164 15.23 -10.03 -2.77
CA PHE A 164 14.41 -11.16 -2.36
C PHE A 164 13.26 -11.36 -3.35
N ARG A 165 13.07 -12.60 -3.79
CA ARG A 165 11.90 -13.06 -4.53
C ARG A 165 11.03 -13.88 -3.57
N VAL A 166 9.75 -13.56 -3.55
CA VAL A 166 8.72 -14.24 -2.77
C VAL A 166 7.67 -14.78 -3.72
N GLN A 167 7.24 -16.02 -3.52
CA GLN A 167 6.11 -16.60 -4.24
C GLN A 167 5.33 -17.53 -3.32
N ALA A 168 4.02 -17.33 -3.24
CA ALA A 168 3.16 -18.23 -2.50
C ALA A 168 2.78 -19.46 -3.33
N HIS A 169 2.34 -20.51 -2.64
CA HIS A 169 1.67 -21.67 -3.20
C HIS A 169 0.28 -21.79 -2.56
N PRO A 170 -0.71 -21.01 -3.00
CA PRO A 170 -2.05 -21.06 -2.42
C PRO A 170 -2.74 -22.40 -2.72
N PRO A 171 -3.53 -22.96 -1.79
CA PRO A 171 -4.25 -24.21 -2.01
C PRO A 171 -5.19 -24.10 -3.22
N GLY A 172 -5.07 -25.04 -4.16
CA GLY A 172 -5.89 -25.08 -5.37
C GLY A 172 -5.41 -24.18 -6.52
N GLU A 173 -4.32 -23.44 -6.35
CA GLU A 173 -3.65 -22.70 -7.43
C GLU A 173 -2.29 -23.34 -7.77
N PRO A 174 -1.89 -23.46 -9.05
CA PRO A 174 -0.58 -24.03 -9.41
C PRO A 174 0.61 -23.23 -8.88
N ALA A 175 0.47 -21.92 -8.80
CA ALA A 175 1.45 -20.99 -8.26
C ALA A 175 0.79 -19.65 -7.95
N GLY A 176 1.23 -19.02 -6.87
CA GLY A 176 0.86 -17.64 -6.52
C GLY A 176 1.58 -16.60 -7.38
N THR A 177 1.30 -15.34 -7.07
CA THR A 177 1.89 -14.19 -7.76
C THR A 177 3.32 -13.96 -7.28
N PRO A 178 4.33 -14.04 -8.15
CA PRO A 178 5.70 -13.71 -7.75
C PRO A 178 5.83 -12.20 -7.51
N TRP A 179 6.53 -11.85 -6.43
CA TRP A 179 6.88 -10.48 -6.13
C TRP A 179 8.25 -10.43 -5.46
N TYR A 180 8.78 -9.21 -5.34
CA TYR A 180 10.13 -8.97 -4.92
C TYR A 180 10.19 -7.89 -3.86
N TRP A 181 11.24 -7.94 -3.06
CA TRP A 181 11.59 -6.80 -2.24
C TRP A 181 13.10 -6.61 -2.14
N CYS A 182 13.49 -5.36 -1.96
CA CYS A 182 14.87 -4.95 -1.74
C CYS A 182 14.90 -3.74 -0.81
N CYS A 183 16.08 -3.45 -0.26
CA CYS A 183 16.28 -2.34 0.64
C CYS A 183 17.34 -1.37 0.10
N THR A 184 17.25 -0.11 0.52
CA THR A 184 18.31 0.87 0.39
C THR A 184 18.55 1.55 1.72
N PRO A 185 19.80 1.81 2.09
CA PRO A 185 21.05 1.30 1.48
C PRO A 185 21.22 -0.23 1.65
N TYR A 186 21.64 -0.94 0.58
CA TYR A 186 21.81 -2.42 0.53
C TYR A 186 22.67 -3.04 1.64
N ARG A 187 23.50 -2.25 2.33
CA ARG A 187 24.49 -2.74 3.31
C ARG A 187 23.97 -2.80 4.76
N TYR A 188 22.80 -2.25 5.05
CA TYR A 188 22.38 -1.98 6.43
C TYR A 188 21.47 -3.04 7.03
N THR A 189 21.05 -4.03 6.24
CA THR A 189 19.97 -4.93 6.64
C THR A 189 20.38 -6.37 6.72
N ASP A 190 20.26 -6.93 7.92
CA ASP A 190 20.22 -8.37 8.14
C ASP A 190 18.76 -8.86 7.94
N TYR A 191 18.58 -10.09 7.46
CA TYR A 191 17.27 -10.69 7.26
C TYR A 191 17.17 -12.02 7.99
N ARG A 192 16.21 -12.10 8.93
CA ARG A 192 15.89 -13.34 9.64
C ARG A 192 14.66 -13.97 9.03
N PHE A 193 14.84 -15.12 8.38
CA PHE A 193 13.73 -15.90 7.84
C PHE A 193 12.74 -16.29 8.94
N GLY A 194 11.47 -16.10 8.64
CA GLY A 194 10.34 -16.63 9.38
C GLY A 194 9.88 -17.97 8.79
N GLY A 195 8.58 -18.22 8.88
CA GLY A 195 7.99 -19.44 8.34
C GLY A 195 6.72 -19.90 9.05
N GLN A 196 6.01 -18.99 9.73
CA GLN A 196 4.82 -19.32 10.49
C GLN A 196 3.66 -18.39 10.19
N TRP A 197 2.46 -18.91 10.40
CA TRP A 197 1.22 -18.15 10.29
C TRP A 197 0.96 -17.37 11.57
N TYR A 198 0.66 -16.08 11.42
CA TYR A 198 0.13 -15.22 12.48
C TYR A 198 -1.37 -15.18 12.30
N ARG A 199 -2.11 -15.58 13.33
CA ARG A 199 -3.53 -15.92 13.21
C ARG A 199 -4.47 -14.88 13.79
N ASP A 200 -5.72 -14.92 13.36
CA ASP A 200 -6.85 -14.25 13.99
C ASP A 200 -6.78 -12.71 13.98
N TYR A 201 -6.25 -12.09 12.92
CA TYR A 201 -6.37 -10.63 12.74
C TYR A 201 -7.83 -10.27 12.48
N HIS A 202 -8.39 -9.36 13.27
CA HIS A 202 -9.81 -8.96 13.17
C HIS A 202 -10.03 -7.75 12.27
N TRP A 203 -11.10 -7.80 11.47
CA TRP A 203 -11.60 -6.76 10.60
C TRP A 203 -12.93 -6.22 11.12
N SER A 204 -12.85 -5.26 12.04
CA SER A 204 -14.03 -4.65 12.65
C SER A 204 -15.04 -4.10 11.64
N ALA A 205 -14.59 -3.53 10.53
CA ALA A 205 -15.49 -2.97 9.52
C ALA A 205 -16.12 -4.04 8.61
N GLU A 206 -15.56 -5.26 8.53
CA GLU A 206 -16.22 -6.38 7.85
C GLU A 206 -17.26 -7.03 8.77
N GLN A 207 -16.97 -7.12 10.08
CA GLN A 207 -17.92 -7.56 11.09
C GLN A 207 -19.19 -6.70 11.09
N GLU A 208 -19.04 -5.36 11.06
CA GLU A 208 -20.17 -4.42 10.95
C GLU A 208 -21.02 -4.63 9.69
N ARG A 209 -20.42 -5.19 8.62
CA ARG A 209 -21.11 -5.52 7.36
C ARG A 209 -21.72 -6.92 7.36
N GLY A 210 -21.56 -7.70 8.44
CA GLY A 210 -22.01 -9.09 8.52
C GLY A 210 -21.24 -10.04 7.61
N LEU A 211 -19.99 -9.69 7.26
CA LEU A 211 -19.12 -10.50 6.42
C LEU A 211 -18.10 -11.26 7.28
N PRO A 212 -17.46 -12.32 6.73
CA PRO A 212 -16.30 -12.93 7.37
C PRO A 212 -15.25 -11.86 7.74
N ASP A 213 -14.78 -11.89 8.97
CA ASP A 213 -14.20 -10.72 9.64
C ASP A 213 -12.80 -10.97 10.21
N HIS A 214 -12.13 -12.04 9.82
CA HIS A 214 -10.77 -12.28 10.27
C HIS A 214 -9.91 -12.99 9.23
N GLU A 215 -8.60 -12.87 9.42
CA GLU A 215 -7.60 -13.42 8.52
C GLU A 215 -6.33 -13.84 9.26
N ASP A 216 -5.67 -14.86 8.71
CA ASP A 216 -4.31 -15.24 9.04
C ASP A 216 -3.32 -14.68 8.00
N ASN A 217 -2.17 -14.19 8.45
CA ASN A 217 -1.10 -13.68 7.59
C ASN A 217 0.18 -14.50 7.76
N TYR A 218 0.93 -14.69 6.67
CA TYR A 218 2.17 -15.46 6.72
C TYR A 218 3.34 -14.55 7.08
N TYR A 219 4.05 -14.86 8.16
CA TYR A 219 5.26 -14.14 8.54
C TYR A 219 6.45 -14.66 7.74
N LEU A 220 6.87 -13.87 6.74
CA LEU A 220 8.01 -14.20 5.89
C LEU A 220 9.33 -14.15 6.65
N GLY A 221 9.47 -13.18 7.54
CA GLY A 221 10.72 -12.88 8.25
C GLY A 221 10.80 -11.43 8.71
N SER A 222 11.91 -11.11 9.37
CA SER A 222 12.21 -9.79 9.91
C SER A 222 13.41 -9.19 9.20
N VAL A 223 13.26 -7.97 8.71
CA VAL A 223 14.37 -7.09 8.31
C VAL A 223 14.88 -6.37 9.54
N LEU A 224 16.19 -6.40 9.77
CA LEU A 224 16.84 -5.79 10.92
C LEU A 224 17.83 -4.74 10.44
N GLY A 225 17.66 -3.49 10.88
CA GLY A 225 18.54 -2.38 10.55
C GLY A 225 19.06 -1.68 11.80
N SER A 226 20.36 -1.42 11.86
CA SER A 226 20.94 -0.51 12.87
C SER A 226 20.93 0.91 12.32
N LEU A 227 20.22 1.83 12.99
CA LEU A 227 20.08 3.22 12.56
C LEU A 227 20.75 4.16 13.56
N MET A 228 21.77 4.87 13.10
CA MET A 228 22.36 6.00 13.81
C MET A 228 21.50 7.27 13.63
N ALA A 229 21.79 8.30 14.42
CA ALA A 229 21.17 9.61 14.30
C ALA A 229 21.22 10.12 12.84
N GLY A 230 20.05 10.35 12.23
CA GLY A 230 19.92 10.84 10.85
C GLY A 230 19.90 9.76 9.76
N ASP A 231 20.13 8.48 10.12
CA ASP A 231 20.11 7.38 9.15
C ASP A 231 18.71 7.14 8.58
N ARG A 232 18.71 6.63 7.35
CA ARG A 232 17.51 6.29 6.60
C ARG A 232 17.62 4.90 6.01
N ILE A 233 16.50 4.22 5.98
CA ILE A 233 16.32 2.95 5.30
C ILE A 233 15.00 2.98 4.54
N ALA A 234 14.98 2.47 3.32
CA ALA A 234 13.75 2.28 2.55
C ALA A 234 13.67 0.85 2.01
N LEU A 235 12.49 0.25 2.11
CA LEU A 235 12.16 -1.05 1.57
C LEU A 235 11.22 -0.85 0.39
N THR A 236 11.57 -1.42 -0.75
CA THR A 236 10.73 -1.41 -1.96
C THR A 236 10.17 -2.81 -2.15
N PHE A 237 8.85 -2.94 -2.23
CA PHE A 237 8.12 -4.18 -2.50
C PHE A 237 7.43 -4.04 -3.85
N THR A 238 7.52 -5.02 -4.73
CA THR A 238 7.06 -4.86 -6.12
C THR A 238 6.82 -6.17 -6.86
N THR A 239 5.92 -6.18 -7.84
CA THR A 239 5.82 -7.30 -8.81
C THR A 239 6.68 -7.09 -10.06
N GLU A 240 7.40 -5.97 -10.18
CA GLU A 240 8.26 -5.69 -11.33
C GLU A 240 9.47 -6.63 -11.34
N ALA A 241 9.81 -7.20 -12.51
CA ALA A 241 10.81 -8.27 -12.63
C ALA A 241 12.28 -7.82 -12.40
N ASP A 242 12.59 -6.53 -12.59
CA ASP A 242 13.90 -5.93 -12.24
C ASP A 242 13.69 -4.88 -11.13
N PRO A 243 13.47 -5.33 -9.88
CA PRO A 243 13.23 -4.41 -8.78
C PRO A 243 14.48 -3.58 -8.51
N ARG A 244 14.27 -2.27 -8.31
CA ARG A 244 15.34 -1.33 -7.97
C ARG A 244 14.99 -0.65 -6.65
N PRO A 245 15.94 -0.46 -5.74
CA PRO A 245 15.71 0.37 -4.58
C PRO A 245 15.44 1.79 -5.01
N LEU A 246 14.47 2.41 -4.35
CA LEU A 246 14.05 3.78 -4.62
C LEU A 246 14.37 4.65 -3.39
N ASP A 247 14.88 5.86 -3.64
CA ASP A 247 15.08 6.86 -2.59
C ASP A 247 13.77 7.62 -2.33
N MET A 248 13.25 7.54 -1.11
CA MET A 248 12.02 8.20 -0.71
C MET A 248 12.07 9.73 -0.88
N ARG A 249 13.23 10.38 -0.71
CA ARG A 249 13.36 11.84 -0.89
C ARG A 249 13.07 12.23 -2.33
N ASP A 250 13.63 11.49 -3.28
CA ASP A 250 13.41 11.72 -4.71
C ASP A 250 11.95 11.47 -5.08
N LEU A 251 11.35 10.41 -4.54
CA LEU A 251 9.94 10.10 -4.76
C LEU A 251 9.00 11.19 -4.23
N VAL A 252 9.26 11.69 -3.01
CA VAL A 252 8.51 12.80 -2.41
C VAL A 252 8.68 14.09 -3.21
N SER A 253 9.90 14.38 -3.68
CA SER A 253 10.14 15.55 -4.53
C SER A 253 9.36 15.46 -5.84
N ARG A 254 9.45 14.33 -6.54
CA ARG A 254 8.71 14.08 -7.79
C ARG A 254 7.20 14.21 -7.58
N ARG A 255 6.68 13.66 -6.47
CA ARG A 255 5.25 13.73 -6.14
C ARG A 255 4.76 15.17 -5.97
N LYS A 256 5.56 16.01 -5.28
CA LYS A 256 5.26 17.44 -5.16
C LYS A 256 5.26 18.12 -6.54
N ASP A 257 6.27 17.85 -7.36
CA ASP A 257 6.38 18.45 -8.68
C ASP A 257 5.23 18.03 -9.61
N ASP A 258 4.84 16.75 -9.57
CA ASP A 258 3.67 16.21 -10.28
C ASP A 258 2.39 16.93 -9.87
N ALA A 259 2.16 17.13 -8.57
CA ALA A 259 0.99 17.85 -8.08
C ALA A 259 0.97 19.29 -8.59
N HIS A 260 2.09 20.01 -8.56
CA HIS A 260 2.17 21.38 -9.10
C HIS A 260 1.92 21.41 -10.62
N ARG A 261 2.53 20.49 -11.38
CA ARG A 261 2.29 20.36 -12.82
C ARG A 261 0.83 20.10 -13.13
N ALA A 262 0.17 19.25 -12.35
CA ALA A 262 -1.21 18.88 -12.57
C ALA A 262 -2.18 20.04 -12.26
N VAL A 263 -1.94 20.81 -11.19
CA VAL A 263 -2.70 22.06 -10.90
C VAL A 263 -2.50 23.10 -12.00
N ASN A 264 -1.26 23.28 -12.48
CA ASN A 264 -0.95 24.18 -13.60
C ASN A 264 -1.65 23.77 -14.90
N ARG A 265 -1.62 22.47 -15.23
CA ARG A 265 -2.34 21.92 -16.41
C ARG A 265 -3.84 22.18 -16.32
N ALA A 266 -4.42 22.03 -15.13
CA ALA A 266 -5.83 22.30 -14.85
C ALA A 266 -6.17 23.79 -14.81
N ARG A 267 -5.18 24.69 -14.84
CA ARG A 267 -5.34 26.15 -14.69
C ARG A 267 -6.08 26.53 -13.40
N LEU A 268 -5.86 25.76 -12.34
CA LEU A 268 -6.46 26.00 -11.03
C LEU A 268 -5.57 26.92 -10.19
N PRO A 269 -6.13 27.63 -9.18
CA PRO A 269 -5.33 28.39 -8.22
C PRO A 269 -4.31 27.51 -7.48
N GLN A 270 -3.12 28.05 -7.19
CA GLN A 270 -2.09 27.36 -6.42
C GLN A 270 -2.42 27.40 -4.91
N VAL A 271 -3.47 26.68 -4.53
CA VAL A 271 -3.95 26.55 -3.15
C VAL A 271 -4.10 25.09 -2.76
N ASP A 272 -3.99 24.79 -1.47
CA ASP A 272 -4.00 23.40 -0.95
C ASP A 272 -5.19 22.56 -1.41
N LEU A 273 -6.37 23.18 -1.56
CA LEU A 273 -7.55 22.48 -2.06
C LEU A 273 -7.36 21.97 -3.50
N SER A 274 -6.76 22.78 -4.37
CA SER A 274 -6.51 22.41 -5.77
C SER A 274 -5.49 21.28 -5.87
N HIS A 275 -4.41 21.31 -5.08
CA HIS A 275 -3.44 20.22 -5.01
C HIS A 275 -4.08 18.91 -4.55
N ARG A 276 -4.94 18.96 -3.52
CA ARG A 276 -5.66 17.79 -3.00
C ARG A 276 -6.66 17.21 -4.00
N LEU A 277 -7.48 18.05 -4.64
CA LEU A 277 -8.48 17.60 -5.61
C LEU A 277 -7.83 16.95 -6.84
N VAL A 278 -6.77 17.56 -7.40
CA VAL A 278 -6.08 17.00 -8.57
C VAL A 278 -5.35 15.70 -8.20
N SER A 279 -4.73 15.65 -7.03
CA SER A 279 -4.11 14.44 -6.49
C SER A 279 -5.12 13.31 -6.26
N ALA A 280 -6.30 13.63 -5.75
CA ALA A 280 -7.37 12.66 -5.57
C ALA A 280 -7.90 12.16 -6.91
N ALA A 281 -8.03 13.04 -7.91
CA ALA A 281 -8.48 12.66 -9.24
C ALA A 281 -7.56 11.63 -9.91
N ASP A 282 -6.23 11.75 -9.71
CA ASP A 282 -5.25 10.79 -10.24
C ASP A 282 -5.45 9.36 -9.72
N GLN A 283 -6.03 9.18 -8.54
CA GLN A 283 -6.21 7.85 -7.96
C GLN A 283 -7.21 6.98 -8.74
N PHE A 284 -8.21 7.60 -9.37
CA PHE A 284 -9.29 6.88 -10.05
C PHE A 284 -8.98 6.57 -11.51
N VAL A 285 -8.01 7.26 -12.11
CA VAL A 285 -7.66 7.05 -13.52
C VAL A 285 -6.67 5.91 -13.63
N VAL A 286 -7.07 4.87 -14.36
CA VAL A 286 -6.29 3.64 -14.49
C VAL A 286 -6.00 3.30 -15.94
N ARG A 287 -5.06 2.39 -16.17
CA ARG A 287 -4.78 1.83 -17.50
C ARG A 287 -5.13 0.34 -17.56
N ARG A 288 -5.79 -0.06 -18.65
CA ARG A 288 -6.06 -1.47 -18.95
C ARG A 288 -4.81 -2.14 -19.49
N GLY A 289 -4.39 -3.25 -18.88
CA GLY A 289 -3.16 -3.95 -19.28
C GLY A 289 -3.19 -4.45 -20.73
N ALA A 290 -4.36 -4.90 -21.20
CA ALA A 290 -4.53 -5.46 -22.54
C ALA A 290 -4.44 -4.43 -23.68
N THR A 291 -4.83 -3.18 -23.45
CA THR A 291 -4.92 -2.15 -24.50
C THR A 291 -4.02 -0.94 -24.24
N GLY A 292 -3.57 -0.75 -23.00
CA GLY A 292 -2.88 0.47 -22.56
C GLY A 292 -3.79 1.70 -22.45
N GLU A 293 -5.07 1.58 -22.81
CA GLU A 293 -6.05 2.66 -22.77
C GLU A 293 -6.45 3.02 -21.34
N ALA A 294 -6.83 4.28 -21.15
CA ALA A 294 -7.31 4.80 -19.88
C ALA A 294 -8.73 4.32 -19.57
N SER A 295 -9.01 4.07 -18.30
CA SER A 295 -10.34 3.84 -17.74
C SER A 295 -10.46 4.56 -16.39
N ILE A 296 -11.64 4.51 -15.78
CA ILE A 296 -11.93 5.13 -14.48
C ILE A 296 -12.51 4.07 -13.53
N ILE A 297 -11.84 3.82 -12.41
CA ILE A 297 -12.39 2.98 -11.33
C ILE A 297 -13.50 3.74 -10.62
N ALA A 298 -14.64 3.09 -10.39
CA ALA A 298 -15.80 3.70 -9.74
C ALA A 298 -15.56 4.03 -8.26
N GLY A 299 -14.74 3.20 -7.58
CA GLY A 299 -14.37 3.44 -6.20
C GLY A 299 -13.51 2.33 -5.62
N TYR A 300 -12.49 2.72 -4.87
CA TYR A 300 -11.76 1.78 -4.04
C TYR A 300 -12.52 1.53 -2.72
N HIS A 301 -12.43 0.33 -2.15
CA HIS A 301 -11.59 -0.78 -2.62
C HIS A 301 -12.31 -1.78 -3.54
N TRP A 302 -13.64 -1.74 -3.58
CA TRP A 302 -14.46 -2.89 -3.99
C TRP A 302 -14.79 -2.89 -5.48
N PHE A 303 -14.89 -1.71 -6.09
CA PHE A 303 -15.40 -1.58 -7.44
C PHE A 303 -14.32 -1.75 -8.51
N THR A 304 -14.78 -2.03 -9.71
CA THR A 304 -13.98 -1.99 -10.95
C THR A 304 -14.33 -0.71 -11.71
N ASP A 305 -14.02 -0.66 -13.00
CA ASP A 305 -14.45 0.43 -13.86
C ASP A 305 -15.88 0.20 -14.35
N TRP A 306 -16.82 0.98 -13.81
CA TRP A 306 -18.24 0.91 -14.16
C TRP A 306 -18.60 2.06 -15.11
N GLY A 307 -19.34 1.74 -16.17
CA GLY A 307 -19.63 2.66 -17.27
C GLY A 307 -20.36 3.92 -16.83
N ARG A 308 -21.39 3.78 -15.97
CA ARG A 308 -22.14 4.93 -15.46
C ARG A 308 -21.23 5.89 -14.67
N ASP A 309 -20.50 5.37 -13.70
CA ASP A 309 -19.62 6.13 -12.81
C ASP A 309 -18.48 6.79 -13.58
N ALA A 310 -17.90 6.08 -14.56
CA ALA A 310 -16.89 6.62 -15.45
C ALA A 310 -17.43 7.82 -16.25
N MET A 311 -18.60 7.71 -16.87
CA MET A 311 -19.17 8.80 -17.68
C MET A 311 -19.57 10.01 -16.84
N LEU A 312 -20.09 9.80 -15.63
CA LEU A 312 -20.45 10.88 -14.70
C LEU A 312 -19.21 11.64 -14.19
N SER A 313 -18.12 10.91 -13.90
CA SER A 313 -16.92 11.49 -13.30
C SER A 313 -15.90 12.02 -14.31
N LEU A 314 -15.92 11.55 -15.57
CA LEU A 314 -15.00 11.93 -16.63
C LEU A 314 -14.81 13.45 -16.80
N PRO A 315 -15.86 14.30 -16.75
CA PRO A 315 -15.67 15.74 -16.86
C PRO A 315 -14.79 16.31 -15.74
N GLY A 316 -15.06 15.93 -14.49
CA GLY A 316 -14.30 16.40 -13.34
C GLY A 316 -12.88 15.84 -13.29
N LEU A 317 -12.73 14.53 -13.53
CA LEU A 317 -11.45 13.84 -13.42
C LEU A 317 -10.50 14.15 -14.57
N LEU A 318 -11.01 14.33 -15.80
CA LEU A 318 -10.19 14.39 -17.01
C LEU A 318 -10.34 15.69 -17.81
N LEU A 319 -11.55 16.26 -17.94
CA LEU A 319 -11.72 17.48 -18.75
C LEU A 319 -11.29 18.74 -17.97
N CYS A 320 -11.79 18.90 -16.75
CA CYS A 320 -11.42 20.01 -15.86
C CYS A 320 -9.93 20.01 -15.48
N THR A 321 -9.27 18.86 -15.55
CA THR A 321 -7.83 18.71 -15.25
C THR A 321 -6.92 18.77 -16.49
N GLY A 322 -7.50 19.01 -17.67
CA GLY A 322 -6.78 19.15 -18.95
C GLY A 322 -6.22 17.84 -19.52
N ARG A 323 -6.74 16.68 -19.10
CA ARG A 323 -6.31 15.32 -19.50
C ARG A 323 -7.10 14.80 -20.71
N PHE A 324 -7.18 15.60 -21.77
CA PHE A 324 -8.03 15.29 -22.94
C PHE A 324 -7.66 13.98 -23.66
N ALA A 325 -6.37 13.62 -23.70
CA ALA A 325 -5.92 12.38 -24.30
C ALA A 325 -6.43 11.14 -23.54
N GLU A 326 -6.46 11.20 -22.21
CA GLU A 326 -7.00 10.14 -21.36
C GLU A 326 -8.53 10.12 -21.45
N ALA A 327 -9.19 11.28 -21.47
CA ALA A 327 -10.64 11.36 -21.69
C ALA A 327 -11.06 10.66 -22.99
N ARG A 328 -10.31 10.91 -24.08
CA ARG A 328 -10.52 10.21 -25.36
C ARG A 328 -10.32 8.70 -25.20
N GLY A 329 -9.28 8.27 -24.48
CA GLY A 329 -9.02 6.85 -24.19
C GLY A 329 -10.18 6.18 -23.45
N VAL A 330 -10.71 6.82 -22.40
CA VAL A 330 -11.86 6.30 -21.64
C VAL A 330 -13.07 6.13 -22.56
N LEU A 331 -13.38 7.14 -23.39
CA LEU A 331 -14.50 7.05 -24.34
C LEU A 331 -14.32 5.92 -25.36
N HIS A 332 -13.09 5.70 -25.88
CA HIS A 332 -12.81 4.57 -26.77
C HIS A 332 -13.00 3.22 -26.07
N THR A 333 -12.48 3.08 -24.84
CA THR A 333 -12.59 1.86 -24.04
C THR A 333 -14.06 1.45 -23.84
N PHE A 334 -14.94 2.40 -23.48
CA PHE A 334 -16.35 2.10 -23.28
C PHE A 334 -17.12 1.95 -24.60
N ALA A 335 -16.81 2.74 -25.63
CA ALA A 335 -17.44 2.59 -26.94
C ALA A 335 -17.18 1.22 -27.58
N ALA A 336 -16.01 0.62 -27.34
CA ALA A 336 -15.69 -0.73 -27.79
C ALA A 336 -16.56 -1.83 -27.15
N GLN A 337 -17.27 -1.52 -26.06
CA GLN A 337 -18.16 -2.44 -25.36
C GLN A 337 -19.65 -2.20 -25.69
N LEU A 338 -19.97 -1.31 -26.62
CA LEU A 338 -21.34 -1.00 -27.02
C LEU A 338 -22.03 -2.28 -27.54
N ASP A 339 -23.16 -2.64 -26.93
CA ASP A 339 -24.00 -3.74 -27.39
C ASP A 339 -25.45 -3.27 -27.49
N ARG A 340 -26.11 -3.62 -28.61
CA ARG A 340 -27.52 -3.26 -28.90
C ARG A 340 -27.83 -1.77 -28.71
N GLY A 341 -26.88 -0.89 -29.03
CA GLY A 341 -27.04 0.57 -28.94
C GLY A 341 -26.96 1.13 -27.51
N MET A 342 -26.51 0.34 -26.53
CA MET A 342 -26.33 0.76 -25.15
C MET A 342 -24.90 0.49 -24.68
N LEU A 343 -24.39 1.38 -23.82
CA LEU A 343 -23.16 1.13 -23.09
C LEU A 343 -23.46 0.21 -21.90
N PRO A 344 -22.65 -0.83 -21.66
CA PRO A 344 -22.77 -1.64 -20.46
C PRO A 344 -22.40 -0.82 -19.23
N ASN A 345 -22.99 -1.20 -18.10
CA ASN A 345 -22.58 -0.69 -16.81
C ASN A 345 -21.34 -1.42 -16.30
#